data_AF-A0A838HR42-F1
#
_entry.id   AF-A0A838HR42-F1
#
_cell.length_a   1.000
_cell.length_b   1.000
_cell.length_c   1.000
_cell.angle_alpha   90.00
_cell.angle_beta   90.00
_cell.angle_gamma   90.00
#
_symmetry.space_group_name_H-M   'P 1'
#
loop_
_entity.id
_entity.type
_entity.pdbx_description
1 polymer ?
#
loop_
_entity_poly.entity_id
_entity_poly.type
_entity_poly.pdbx_seq_one_letter_code
_entity_poly.pdbx_strand_id
1 'polypeptide(L)'
;MLVAAEPEPTGDPRFDALLAAIAEDLCVRADIAPPRWASGSDRFLDGFWWVSELPSARASALVHAPASCRRRGVMLDRHDLSAA
;
A
#
# COMPACT_ATOMS: atom_id res chain seq x y z
N MET A 1 14.20 6.97 -10.43
CA MET A 1 13.02 6.91 -9.54
C MET A 1 12.60 5.46 -9.43
N LEU A 2 12.65 4.86 -8.23
CA LEU A 2 12.48 3.41 -8.04
C LEU A 2 11.09 2.88 -8.45
N VAL A 3 10.08 3.76 -8.42
CA VAL A 3 8.66 3.45 -8.68
C VAL A 3 8.19 3.83 -10.10
N ALA A 4 9.11 4.25 -10.98
CA ALA A 4 8.76 4.71 -12.32
C ALA A 4 8.43 3.55 -13.28
N ALA A 5 9.11 2.42 -13.14
CA ALA A 5 8.80 1.21 -13.90
C ALA A 5 7.66 0.45 -13.22
N GLU A 6 6.71 -0.02 -14.02
CA GLU A 6 5.69 -0.95 -13.53
C GLU A 6 6.38 -2.28 -13.16
N PRO A 7 6.25 -2.76 -11.91
CA PRO A 7 6.78 -4.05 -11.53
C PRO A 7 5.98 -5.16 -12.20
N GLU A 8 6.66 -6.28 -12.49
CA GLU A 8 5.95 -7.50 -12.87
C GLU A 8 4.94 -7.87 -11.77
N PRO A 9 3.72 -8.30 -12.15
CA PRO A 9 2.71 -8.66 -11.18
C PRO A 9 3.23 -9.79 -10.29
N THR A 10 3.01 -9.65 -8.99
CA THR A 10 3.47 -10.63 -7.99
C THR A 10 2.70 -11.95 -8.08
N GLY A 11 1.58 -11.96 -8.82
CA GLY A 11 0.64 -13.08 -8.94
C GLY A 11 -0.39 -13.13 -7.81
N ASP A 12 -0.22 -12.30 -6.77
CA ASP A 12 -1.18 -12.13 -5.68
C ASP A 12 -1.63 -10.66 -5.63
N PRO A 13 -2.94 -10.38 -5.84
CA PRO A 13 -3.47 -9.02 -5.91
C PRO A 13 -3.24 -8.21 -4.63
N ARG A 14 -3.05 -8.88 -3.49
CA ARG A 14 -2.78 -8.23 -2.20
C ARG A 14 -1.45 -7.50 -2.18
N PHE A 15 -0.41 -8.18 -2.67
CA PHE A 15 0.93 -7.60 -2.78
C PHE A 15 0.99 -6.53 -3.85
N ASP A 16 0.28 -6.75 -4.96
CA ASP A 16 0.16 -5.77 -6.05
C ASP A 16 -0.50 -4.46 -5.57
N ALA A 17 -1.56 -4.55 -4.76
CA ALA A 17 -2.21 -3.40 -4.13
C ALA A 17 -1.31 -2.70 -3.10
N LEU A 18 -0.54 -3.46 -2.30
CA LEU A 18 0.42 -2.93 -1.34
C LEU A 18 1.55 -2.15 -2.05
N LEU A 19 2.11 -2.69 -3.14
CA LEU A 19 3.15 -2.04 -3.92
C LEU A 19 2.65 -0.71 -4.50
N ALA A 20 1.44 -0.69 -5.04
CA ALA A 20 0.81 0.53 -5.54
C ALA A 20 0.58 1.58 -4.41
N ALA A 21 0.16 1.13 -3.23
CA ALA A 21 -0.04 2.00 -2.07
C ALA A 21 1.26 2.62 -1.57
N ILE A 22 2.35 1.84 -1.51
CA ILE A 22 3.69 2.31 -1.13
C ILE A 22 4.22 3.28 -2.18
N ALA A 23 4.08 2.97 -3.47
CA ALA A 23 4.50 3.85 -4.55
C ALA A 23 3.80 5.22 -4.47
N GLU A 24 2.49 5.22 -4.22
CA GLU A 24 1.73 6.46 -4.02
C GLU A 24 2.18 7.22 -2.76
N ASP A 25 2.39 6.54 -1.61
CA ASP A 25 2.84 7.19 -0.37
C ASP A 25 4.23 7.84 -0.55
N LEU A 26 5.15 7.15 -1.24
CA LEU A 26 6.49 7.68 -1.54
C LEU A 26 6.41 8.90 -2.47
N CYS A 27 5.58 8.83 -3.52
CA CYS A 27 5.39 9.95 -4.43
C CYS A 27 4.79 11.17 -3.73
N VAL A 28 3.77 10.96 -2.89
CA VAL A 28 3.15 12.04 -2.09
C VAL A 28 4.16 12.67 -1.14
N ARG A 29 5.00 11.87 -0.46
CA ARG A 29 6.05 12.39 0.42
C ARG A 29 7.15 13.15 -0.31
N ALA A 30 7.44 12.75 -1.55
CA ALA A 30 8.42 13.40 -2.40
C ALA A 30 7.85 14.58 -3.21
N ASP A 31 6.58 14.94 -3.01
CA ASP A 31 5.86 16.00 -3.74
C ASP A 31 5.89 15.82 -5.27
N ILE A 32 5.76 14.56 -5.71
CA ILE A 32 5.73 14.18 -7.14
C ILE A 32 4.44 13.46 -7.49
N ALA A 33 4.07 13.53 -8.76
CA ALA A 33 2.90 12.81 -9.27
C ALA A 33 3.08 11.28 -9.14
N PRO A 34 2.08 10.54 -8.61
CA PRO A 34 2.14 9.10 -8.53
C PRO A 34 2.12 8.46 -9.93
N PRO A 35 2.76 7.30 -10.12
CA PRO A 35 2.83 6.65 -11.41
C PRO A 35 1.45 6.12 -11.84
N ARG A 36 1.19 6.12 -13.16
CA ARG A 36 -0.09 5.65 -13.72
C ARG A 36 -0.41 4.21 -13.35
N TRP A 37 0.58 3.32 -13.33
CA TRP A 37 0.38 1.91 -13.00
C TRP A 37 -0.13 1.73 -11.57
N ALA A 38 0.27 2.58 -10.61
CA ALA A 38 -0.20 2.50 -9.22
C ALA A 38 -1.67 2.94 -9.05
N SER A 39 -2.25 3.57 -10.07
CA SER A 39 -3.67 3.97 -10.10
C SER A 39 -4.54 2.99 -10.91
N GLY A 40 -3.97 1.87 -11.37
CA GLY A 40 -4.72 0.82 -12.06
C GLY A 40 -5.78 0.17 -11.16
N SER A 41 -6.92 -0.20 -11.74
CA SER A 41 -8.04 -0.82 -11.00
C SER A 41 -7.68 -2.19 -10.42
N ASP A 42 -6.72 -2.88 -11.04
CA ASP A 42 -6.11 -4.13 -10.60
C ASP A 42 -5.29 -3.99 -9.30
N ARG A 43 -5.02 -2.76 -8.86
CA ARG A 43 -4.25 -2.44 -7.64
C ARG A 43 -5.13 -2.02 -6.47
N PHE A 44 -6.43 -2.28 -6.56
CA PHE A 44 -7.40 -2.08 -5.49
C PHE A 44 -8.00 -3.42 -5.10
N LEU A 45 -8.07 -3.70 -3.80
CA LEU A 45 -8.73 -4.89 -3.28
C LEU A 45 -10.21 -4.61 -3.06
N ASP A 46 -11.05 -5.61 -3.35
CA ASP A 46 -12.48 -5.58 -3.05
C ASP A 46 -12.78 -5.71 -1.54
N GLY A 47 -11.79 -6.09 -0.73
CA GLY A 47 -11.92 -6.29 0.71
C GLY A 47 -10.71 -5.81 1.50
N PHE A 48 -10.85 -5.75 2.83
CA PHE A 48 -9.77 -5.36 3.72
C PHE A 48 -8.82 -6.53 3.97
N TRP A 49 -7.59 -6.40 3.47
CA TRP A 49 -6.49 -7.28 3.80
C TRP A 49 -5.70 -6.73 4.99
N TRP A 50 -5.64 -7.53 6.06
CA TRP A 50 -4.83 -7.24 7.24
C TRP A 50 -3.49 -7.94 7.10
N VAL A 51 -2.40 -7.18 7.03
CA VAL A 51 -1.05 -7.76 6.89
C VAL A 51 -0.62 -8.47 8.17
N SER A 52 -1.05 -7.96 9.33
CA SER A 52 -0.80 -8.58 10.62
C SER A 52 -2.05 -9.27 11.19
N GLU A 53 -1.85 -10.47 11.72
CA GLU A 53 -2.90 -11.24 12.40
C GLU A 53 -3.05 -10.87 13.88
N LEU A 54 -2.10 -10.11 14.44
CA LEU A 54 -2.12 -9.67 15.84
C LEU A 54 -3.23 -8.61 16.06
N PRO A 55 -4.15 -8.80 17.02
CA PRO A 55 -5.23 -7.85 17.28
C PRO A 55 -4.75 -6.43 17.61
N SER A 56 -3.62 -6.31 18.34
CA SER A 56 -2.98 -5.03 18.65
C SER A 56 -2.49 -4.32 17.38
N ALA A 57 -1.87 -5.05 16.45
CA ALA A 57 -1.40 -4.51 15.20
C ALA A 57 -2.56 -4.08 14.29
N ARG A 58 -3.70 -4.79 14.33
CA ARG A 58 -4.92 -4.37 13.62
C ARG A 58 -5.46 -3.04 14.17
N ALA A 59 -5.48 -2.86 15.48
CA ALA A 59 -5.89 -1.60 16.10
C ALA A 59 -4.97 -0.44 15.68
N SER A 60 -3.65 -0.66 15.71
CA SER A 60 -2.68 0.35 15.25
C SER A 60 -2.84 0.67 13.77
N ALA A 61 -3.00 -0.35 12.91
CA ALA A 61 -3.23 -0.16 11.49
C ALA A 61 -4.48 0.67 11.19
N LEU A 62 -5.58 0.52 11.95
CA LEU A 62 -6.75 1.38 11.78
C LEU A 62 -6.47 2.87 12.05
N VAL A 63 -5.58 3.16 13.00
CA VAL A 63 -5.24 4.53 13.42
C VAL A 63 -4.16 5.13 12.54
N HIS A 64 -3.14 4.35 12.17
CA HIS A 64 -1.92 4.84 11.54
C HIS A 64 -1.74 4.43 10.07
N ALA A 65 -2.66 3.65 9.48
CA ALA A 65 -2.54 3.27 8.08
C ALA A 65 -2.41 4.49 7.17
N PRO A 66 -1.41 4.52 6.27
CA PRO A 66 -1.33 5.53 5.23
C PRO A 66 -2.64 5.57 4.42
N ALA A 67 -3.09 6.77 4.06
CA ALA A 67 -4.33 6.95 3.31
C ALA A 67 -4.32 6.20 1.96
N SER A 68 -3.14 6.09 1.34
CA SER A 68 -2.89 5.34 0.10
C SER A 68 -3.09 3.82 0.26
N CYS A 69 -2.75 3.25 1.43
CA CYS A 69 -2.99 1.85 1.77
C CYS A 69 -4.47 1.62 2.08
N ARG A 70 -5.06 2.47 2.93
CA ARG A 70 -6.45 2.31 3.38
C ARG A 70 -7.45 2.37 2.23
N ARG A 71 -7.25 3.26 1.25
CA ARG A 71 -8.13 3.38 0.07
C ARG A 71 -8.06 2.18 -0.89
N ARG A 72 -7.01 1.36 -0.78
CA ARG A 72 -6.79 0.15 -1.59
C ARG A 72 -7.16 -1.15 -0.87
N GLY A 73 -7.75 -1.03 0.32
CA GLY A 73 -8.10 -2.20 1.16
C GLY A 73 -6.91 -2.80 1.90
N VAL A 74 -5.74 -2.17 1.90
CA VAL A 74 -4.54 -2.67 2.59
C VAL A 74 -4.45 -2.04 3.97
N MET A 75 -4.57 -2.87 5.01
CA MET A 75 -4.52 -2.45 6.40
C MET A 75 -3.17 -2.84 7.00
N LEU A 76 -2.24 -1.89 6.92
CA LEU A 76 -0.86 -2.00 7.38
C LEU A 76 -0.52 -0.78 8.24
N ASP A 77 0.13 -1.01 9.38
CA ASP A 77 0.59 0.07 10.23
C ASP A 77 1.78 0.80 9.59
N ARG A 78 1.82 2.13 9.68
CA ARG A 78 2.93 2.91 9.11
C ARG A 78 4.28 2.57 9.76
N HIS A 79 4.31 2.14 11.03
CA HIS A 79 5.55 1.75 11.70
C HIS A 79 6.11 0.45 11.16
N ASP A 80 5.26 -0.49 10.73
CA ASP A 80 5.70 -1.71 10.03
C ASP A 80 6.42 -1.36 8.72
N LEU A 81 6.03 -0.26 8.06
CA LEU A 81 6.68 0.21 6.83
C LEU A 81 8.05 0.87 7.08
N SER A 82 8.35 1.28 8.31
CA SER A 82 9.61 1.98 8.66
C SER A 82 10.67 1.07 9.28
N ALA A 83 10.30 -0.14 9.68
CA ALA A 83 11.18 -1.07 10.38
C ALA A 83 11.85 -2.12 9.46
N ALA A 84 11.62 -2.04 8.14
CA ALA A 84 12.18 -2.95 7.14
C ALA A 84 13.47 -2.41 6.50
#